data_AF-A0A1F6ETQ9-F1
#
_entry.id   AF-A0A1F6ETQ9-F1
#
_cell.length_a   1.000
_cell.length_b   1.000
_cell.length_c   1.000
_cell.angle_alpha   90.00
_cell.angle_beta   90.00
_cell.angle_gamma   90.00
#
_symmetry.space_group_name_H-M   'P 1'
#
loop_
_entity.id
_entity.type
_entity.pdbx_description
1 polymer ?
#
loop_
_entity_poly.entity_id
_entity_poly.type
_entity_poly.pdbx_seq_one_letter_code
_entity_poly.pdbx_strand_id
1 'polypeptide(L)' 'MEQTIVGFVLLVFGGLNAVRPEIMVRFQVWTQRAIMGAQYIPSARTYTVIRFFGAFFIVLGLLVITGTIK' A
#
# COMPACT_ATOMS: atom_id res chain seq x y z
N MET A 1 1.46 -22.68 -1.94
CA MET A 1 2.69 -22.01 -1.43
C MET A 1 2.84 -20.63 -2.04
N GLU A 2 2.87 -20.51 -3.37
CA GLU A 2 2.94 -19.21 -4.06
C GLU A 2 1.80 -18.25 -3.67
N GLN A 3 0.54 -18.68 -3.73
CA GLN A 3 -0.61 -17.87 -3.33
C GLN A 3 -0.56 -17.42 -1.87
N THR A 4 -0.06 -18.27 -0.98
CA THR A 4 0.11 -17.93 0.44
C THR A 4 1.14 -16.83 0.61
N ILE A 5 2.25 -16.88 -0.13
CA ILE A 5 3.29 -15.83 -0.13
C ILE A 5 2.73 -14.54 -0.70
N VAL A 6 2.06 -14.59 -1.86
CA VAL A 6 1.45 -13.42 -2.51
C VAL A 6 0.44 -12.76 -1.58
N GLY A 7 -0.49 -13.54 -1.03
CA GLY A 7 -1.49 -13.04 -0.10
C GLY A 7 -0.88 -12.47 1.18
N PHE A 8 0.17 -13.11 1.72
CA PHE A 8 0.89 -12.59 2.88
C PHE A 8 1.56 -11.24 2.61
N VAL A 9 2.20 -11.08 1.44
CA VAL A 9 2.79 -9.80 1.03
C VAL A 9 1.71 -8.73 0.91
N LEU A 10 0.57 -9.04 0.29
CA LEU A 10 -0.57 -8.11 0.19
C LEU A 10 -1.09 -7.69 1.57
N LEU A 11 -1.18 -8.61 2.53
CA LEU A 11 -1.61 -8.30 3.90
C LEU A 11 -0.62 -7.39 4.62
N VAL A 12 0.68 -7.68 4.55
CA VAL A 12 1.71 -6.87 5.20
C VAL A 12 1.73 -5.46 4.60
N PHE A 13 1.73 -5.37 3.27
CA PHE A 13 1.78 -4.10 2.57
C PHE A 13 0.48 -3.30 2.74
N GLY A 14 -0.66 -3.98 2.69
CA GLY A 14 -1.97 -3.40 2.95
C GLY A 14 -2.10 -2.87 4.38
N GLY A 15 -1.69 -3.67 5.36
CA GLY A 15 -1.67 -3.31 6.78
C GLY A 15 -0.79 -2.08 7.04
N LEU A 16 0.42 -2.06 6.50
CA LEU A 16 1.32 -0.93 6.63
C LEU A 16 0.71 0.36 6.05
N ASN A 17 0.11 0.30 4.86
CA ASN A 17 -0.51 1.45 4.21
C ASN A 17 -1.80 1.92 4.91
N ALA A 18 -2.59 0.99 5.47
CA ALA A 18 -3.81 1.30 6.20
C ALA A 18 -3.52 1.97 7.55
N VAL A 19 -2.55 1.45 8.31
CA VAL A 19 -2.23 1.93 9.66
C VAL A 19 -1.27 3.11 9.63
N ARG A 20 -0.25 3.07 8.77
CA ARG A 20 0.82 4.07 8.68
C ARG A 20 1.03 4.54 7.23
N PRO A 21 0.03 5.21 6.63
CA PRO A 21 0.12 5.72 5.25
C PRO A 21 1.29 6.71 5.08
N GLU A 22 1.72 7.37 6.16
CA GLU A 22 2.80 8.34 6.15
C GLU A 22 4.13 7.78 5.65
N ILE A 23 4.41 6.51 5.92
CA ILE A 23 5.68 5.87 5.52
C ILE A 23 5.74 5.83 3.99
N MET A 24 4.66 5.34 3.37
CA MET A 24 4.54 5.23 1.93
C MET A 24 4.51 6.61 1.26
N VAL A 25 3.78 7.58 1.81
CA VAL A 25 3.76 8.97 1.31
C VAL A 25 5.16 9.58 1.34
N ARG A 26 5.87 9.46 2.47
CA ARG A 26 7.22 10.04 2.60
C ARG A 26 8.20 9.38 1.61
N PHE A 27 8.10 8.07 1.42
CA PHE A 27 8.90 7.37 0.43
C PHE A 27 8.59 7.83 -1.00
N GLN A 28 7.32 8.03 -1.34
CA GLN A 28 6.90 8.56 -2.64
C GLN A 28 7.42 9.98 -2.87
N VAL A 29 7.24 10.87 -1.89
CA VAL A 29 7.76 12.26 -1.94
C VAL A 29 9.27 12.27 -2.12
N TRP A 30 9.98 11.44 -1.36
CA TRP A 30 11.44 11.34 -1.45
C TRP A 30 11.87 10.85 -2.84
N THR A 31 11.25 9.79 -3.33
CA THR A 31 11.54 9.21 -4.65
C THR A 31 11.26 10.21 -5.77
N GLN A 32 10.11 10.89 -5.73
CA GLN A 32 9.75 11.92 -6.71
C GLN A 32 10.73 13.09 -6.71
N ARG A 33 11.17 13.53 -5.53
CA ARG A 33 12.17 14.59 -5.41
C ARG A 33 13.54 14.14 -5.92
N ALA A 34 13.98 12.94 -5.54
CA ALA A 34 15.33 12.45 -5.83
C ALA A 34 15.50 12.01 -7.29
N ILE A 35 14.48 11.37 -7.87
CA ILE A 35 14.57 10.77 -9.22
C ILE A 35 13.96 11.70 -10.27
N MET A 36 12.82 12.33 -9.97
CA MET A 36 12.07 13.11 -10.98
C MET A 36 12.31 14.62 -10.87
N GLY A 37 13.02 15.09 -9.83
CA GLY A 37 13.20 16.52 -9.56
C GLY A 37 11.89 17.27 -9.25
N ALA A 38 10.78 16.54 -9.04
CA ALA A 38 9.47 17.12 -8.83
C ALA A 38 9.20 17.33 -7.34
N GLN A 39 8.59 18.45 -6.98
CA GLN A 39 8.08 18.68 -5.63
C GLN A 39 6.63 18.22 -5.54
N TYR A 40 6.40 17.14 -4.80
CA TYR A 40 5.06 16.67 -4.46
C TYR A 40 4.69 17.08 -3.04
N ILE A 41 3.58 17.80 -2.91
CA ILE A 41 3.04 18.25 -1.62
C ILE A 41 1.82 17.38 -1.31
N PRO A 42 1.94 16.38 -0.42
CA PRO A 42 0.81 15.53 -0.07
C PRO A 42 -0.25 16.32 0.70
N SER A 43 -1.50 16.14 0.30
CA SER A 43 -2.65 16.71 1.00
C SER A 43 -3.25 15.70 1.98
N ALA A 44 -4.14 16.14 2.88
CA ALA A 44 -4.89 15.23 3.76
C ALA A 44 -5.62 14.12 2.97
N ARG A 45 -6.12 14.43 1.77
CA ARG A 45 -6.76 13.45 0.89
C ARG A 45 -5.79 12.35 0.43
N THR A 46 -4.52 12.69 0.17
CA THR A 46 -3.49 11.71 -0.24
C THR A 46 -3.33 10.61 0.80
N TYR A 47 -3.25 10.98 2.09
CA TYR A 47 -3.15 10.00 3.18
C TYR A 47 -4.40 9.14 3.29
N THR A 48 -5.59 9.74 3.16
CA THR A 48 -6.86 8.99 3.16
C THR A 48 -6.92 7.99 2.01
N VAL A 49 -6.54 8.40 0.81
CA VAL A 49 -6.51 7.52 -0.37
C VAL A 49 -5.56 6.35 -0.15
N ILE A 50 -4.36 6.58 0.41
CA ILE A 50 -3.41 5.49 0.69
C ILE A 50 -3.94 4.54 1.76
N ARG A 51 -4.68 5.03 2.76
CA ARG A 51 -5.37 4.15 3.72
C ARG A 51 -6.41 3.26 3.04
N PHE A 52 -7.19 3.81 2.10
CA PHE A 52 -8.16 3.04 1.33
C PHE A 52 -7.48 1.97 0.46
N PHE A 53 -6.38 2.30 -0.22
CA PHE A 53 -5.58 1.31 -0.94
C PHE A 53 -5.01 0.24 -0.01
N GLY A 54 -4.57 0.63 1.19
CA GLY A 54 -4.14 -0.31 2.22
C GLY A 54 -5.24 -1.30 2.61
N ALA A 55 -6.44 -0.80 2.90
CA ALA A 55 -7.60 -1.64 3.22
C ALA A 55 -7.98 -2.55 2.04
N PHE A 56 -7.93 -2.04 0.81
CA PHE A 56 -8.18 -2.83 -0.39
C PHE A 56 -7.17 -3.98 -0.54
N PHE A 57 -5.88 -3.73 -0.33
CA PHE A 57 -4.86 -4.78 -0.37
C PHE A 57 -5.02 -5.81 0.74
N ILE A 58 -5.50 -5.41 1.93
CA ILE A 58 -5.84 -6.37 2.98
C ILE A 58 -6.95 -7.31 2.51
N VAL A 59 -8.04 -6.76 1.95
CA VAL A 59 -9.15 -7.56 1.43
C VAL A 59 -8.67 -8.51 0.33
N LEU A 60 -7.90 -8.01 -0.64
CA LEU A 60 -7.32 -8.87 -1.69
C LEU A 60 -6.41 -9.96 -1.11
N GLY A 61 -5.54 -9.61 -0.16
CA GLY A 61 -4.65 -10.57 0.49
C GLY A 61 -5.42 -11.71 1.19
N LEU A 62 -6.51 -11.39 1.89
CA LEU A 62 -7.39 -12.39 2.49
C LEU A 62 -8.06 -13.28 1.44
N LEU A 63 -8.56 -12.69 0.34
CA LEU A 63 -9.20 -13.44 -0.74
C LEU A 63 -8.22 -14.40 -1.46
N VAL A 64 -6.96 -14.00 -1.61
CA VAL A 64 -5.91 -14.84 -2.20
C VAL A 64 -5.49 -15.96 -1.25
N ILE A 65 -5.30 -15.70 0.04
CA ILE A 65 -4.94 -16.74 1.03
C ILE A 65 -6.04 -17.79 1.17
N THR A 66 -7.30 -17.36 1.14
CA THR A 66 -8.47 -18.26 1.22
C THR A 66 -8.71 -19.04 -0.06
N GLY A 67 -7.97 -18.75 -1.15
CA GLY A 67 -8.16 -19.39 -2.45
C GLY A 67 -9.44 -18.97 -3.17
N THR A 68 -10.10 -17.90 -2.70
CA THR A 68 -11.31 -17.35 -3.32
C THR A 68 -10.99 -16.77 -4.70
N ILE A 69 -9.79 -16.22 -4.86
CA ILE A 69 -9.29 -15.66 -6.12
C ILE A 69 -7.88 -16.22 -6.33
N LYS A 70 -7.54 -16.55 -7.58
CA LYS A 70 -6.25 -17.17 -7.93
C LYS A 70 -5.19 -16.16 -8.32
#